data_AF-H5XFK0-F1
#
_entry.id   AF-H5XFK0-F1
#
_cell.length_a   1.000
_cell.length_b   1.000
_cell.length_c   1.000
_cell.angle_alpha   90.00
_cell.angle_beta   90.00
_cell.angle_gamma   90.00
#
_symmetry.space_group_name_H-M   'P 1'
#
loop_
_entity.id
_entity.type
_entity.pdbx_description
1 polymer ?
#
loop_
_entity_poly.entity_id
_entity_poly.type
_entity_poly.pdbx_seq_one_letter_code
_entity_poly.pdbx_strand_id
1 'polypeptide(L)'
;MTDSEAPDVSFTAHVDGKRLRWHEDPETEVSFHGSDGFRSRSSSERVGLPERVRARHTYRDVTVDYRLECALPDRETEPTE
;
A
#
# COMPACT_ATOMS: atom_id res chain seq x y z
N MET A 1 19.78 -12.30 -10.15
CA MET A 1 18.40 -11.82 -9.94
C MET A 1 18.38 -10.97 -8.69
N THR A 2 18.72 -9.70 -8.81
CA THR A 2 18.52 -8.70 -7.75
C THR A 2 18.58 -7.35 -8.44
N ASP A 3 17.48 -7.02 -9.13
CA ASP A 3 17.17 -5.63 -9.42
C ASP A 3 16.77 -5.01 -8.08
N SER A 4 17.75 -4.40 -7.41
CA SER A 4 17.55 -3.64 -6.19
C SER A 4 17.67 -2.17 -6.54
N GLU A 5 16.81 -1.68 -7.43
CA GLU A 5 16.57 -0.25 -7.55
C GLU A 5 15.55 0.17 -6.50
N ALA A 6 15.93 1.14 -5.67
CA ALA A 6 15.00 1.79 -4.77
C ALA A 6 13.83 2.35 -5.60
N PRO A 7 12.60 2.35 -5.06
CA PRO A 7 11.46 2.87 -5.81
C PRO A 7 11.66 4.35 -6.17
N ASP A 8 11.32 4.74 -7.40
CA ASP A 8 11.37 6.14 -7.83
C ASP A 8 10.45 7.03 -6.99
N VAL A 9 9.29 6.49 -6.60
CA VAL A 9 8.34 7.15 -5.71
C VAL A 9 7.91 6.17 -4.62
N SER A 10 7.98 6.63 -3.36
CA SER A 10 7.41 5.91 -2.23
C SER A 10 6.50 6.80 -1.40
N PHE A 11 5.41 6.21 -0.93
CA PHE A 11 4.47 6.80 0.01
C PHE A 11 4.30 5.84 1.18
N THR A 12 4.43 6.37 2.39
CA THR A 12 4.16 5.62 3.62
C THR A 12 3.13 6.36 4.46
N ALA A 13 2.27 5.59 5.13
CA ALA A 13 1.33 6.12 6.10
C ALA A 13 1.35 5.25 7.36
N HIS A 14 1.32 5.89 8.52
CA HIS A 14 1.22 5.24 9.82
C HIS A 14 -0.06 5.70 10.51
N VAL A 15 -0.85 4.75 10.99
CA VAL A 15 -2.06 5.01 11.76
C VAL A 15 -1.95 4.30 13.10
N ASP A 16 -2.02 5.04 14.20
CA ASP A 16 -2.16 4.49 15.56
C ASP A 16 -3.52 4.88 16.14
N GLY A 17 -4.15 3.92 16.83
CA GLY A 17 -5.41 4.15 17.51
C GLY A 17 -5.64 3.19 18.67
N LYS A 18 -5.89 3.74 19.86
CA LYS A 18 -6.24 2.91 21.04
C LYS A 18 -7.58 2.21 20.90
N ARG A 19 -8.56 2.84 20.25
CA ARG A 19 -9.88 2.28 19.98
C ARG A 19 -10.41 2.77 18.65
N LEU A 20 -10.83 1.85 17.79
CA LEU A 20 -11.43 2.13 16.50
C LEU A 20 -12.72 1.33 16.32
N ARG A 21 -13.77 2.00 15.83
CA ARG A 21 -15.07 1.37 15.57
C ARG A 21 -15.67 1.98 14.32
N TRP A 22 -15.96 1.14 13.33
CA TRP A 22 -16.71 1.56 12.17
C TRP A 22 -18.21 1.55 12.46
N HIS A 23 -18.90 2.56 11.95
CA HIS A 23 -20.36 2.59 12.03
C HIS A 23 -20.98 1.63 11.01
N GLU A 24 -20.49 1.59 9.79
CA GLU A 24 -20.94 0.69 8.73
C GLU A 24 -19.78 -0.20 8.27
N ASP A 25 -20.07 -1.28 7.54
CA ASP A 25 -19.02 -2.17 7.05
C ASP A 25 -18.18 -1.34 6.07
N PRO A 26 -16.86 -1.18 6.28
CA PRO A 26 -16.06 -0.37 5.39
C PRO A 26 -15.92 -1.06 4.04
N GLU A 27 -16.20 -0.33 2.97
CA GLU A 27 -15.94 -0.74 1.60
C GLU A 27 -14.57 -0.20 1.20
N THR A 28 -13.63 -1.10 0.88
CA THR A 28 -12.26 -0.73 0.51
C THR A 28 -11.94 -1.30 -0.86
N GLU A 29 -11.56 -0.42 -1.78
CA GLU A 29 -11.01 -0.78 -3.08
C GLU A 29 -9.66 -0.07 -3.25
N VAL A 30 -8.68 -0.79 -3.78
CA VAL A 30 -7.39 -0.23 -4.17
C VAL A 30 -7.19 -0.56 -5.65
N SER A 31 -7.11 0.48 -6.48
CA SER A 31 -6.87 0.35 -7.91
C SER A 31 -5.60 1.11 -8.29
N PHE A 32 -4.76 0.46 -9.10
CA PHE A 32 -3.55 1.05 -9.67
C PHE A 32 -3.83 1.37 -11.14
N HIS A 33 -3.63 2.63 -11.52
CA HIS A 33 -3.68 3.05 -12.90
C HIS A 33 -2.24 3.38 -13.32
N GLY A 34 -1.62 2.47 -14.07
CA GLY A 34 -0.29 2.65 -14.65
C GLY A 34 -0.32 2.33 -16.14
N SER A 35 0.53 2.99 -16.91
CA SER A 35 0.87 2.58 -18.28
C SER A 35 1.71 1.29 -18.25
N ASP A 36 1.79 0.58 -19.37
CA ASP A 36 2.58 -0.66 -19.46
C ASP A 36 4.03 -0.45 -19.01
N GLY A 37 4.56 -1.41 -18.25
CA GLY A 37 5.93 -1.41 -17.73
C GLY A 37 6.13 -0.71 -16.38
N PHE A 38 5.13 0.01 -15.87
CA PHE A 38 5.21 0.61 -14.54
C PHE A 38 5.05 -0.47 -13.46
N ARG A 39 6.00 -0.54 -12.52
CA ARG A 39 5.97 -1.48 -11.40
C ARG A 39 5.36 -0.76 -10.19
N SER A 40 4.24 -1.26 -9.68
CA SER A 40 3.61 -0.75 -8.45
C SER A 40 3.47 -1.84 -7.41
N ARG A 41 3.83 -1.54 -6.16
CA ARG A 41 3.65 -2.42 -5.01
C ARG A 41 2.92 -1.68 -3.90
N SER A 42 1.86 -2.29 -3.39
CA SER A 42 1.11 -1.80 -2.23
C SER A 42 1.01 -2.89 -1.18
N SER A 43 1.33 -2.55 0.05
CA SER A 43 1.25 -3.46 1.19
C SER A 43 0.83 -2.73 2.45
N SER A 44 0.15 -3.47 3.33
CA SER A 44 -0.20 -2.99 4.68
C SER A 44 0.15 -4.04 5.72
N GLU A 45 0.84 -3.62 6.77
CA GLU A 45 1.03 -4.40 7.98
C GLU A 45 0.04 -3.90 9.03
N ARG A 46 -0.64 -4.84 9.70
CA ARG A 46 -1.74 -4.51 10.61
C ARG A 46 -1.59 -5.25 11.93
N VAL A 47 -1.74 -4.51 13.02
CA VAL A 47 -1.85 -5.03 14.39
C VAL A 47 -3.20 -4.62 14.96
N GLY A 48 -3.83 -5.52 15.73
CA GLY A 48 -5.13 -5.25 16.35
C GLY A 48 -6.33 -5.27 15.38
N LEU A 49 -6.10 -5.56 14.10
CA LEU A 49 -7.14 -5.68 13.07
C LEU A 49 -7.06 -7.03 12.35
N PRO A 50 -8.21 -7.71 12.15
CA PRO A 50 -8.28 -8.88 11.29
C PRO A 50 -8.15 -8.49 9.81
N GLU A 51 -8.00 -9.51 8.95
CA GLU A 51 -7.92 -9.28 7.51
C GLU A 51 -9.13 -8.49 6.98
N ARG A 52 -10.34 -8.88 7.40
CA ARG A 52 -11.59 -8.18 7.11
C ARG A 52 -12.21 -7.62 8.39
N VAL A 53 -12.29 -6.31 8.47
CA VAL A 53 -12.97 -5.59 9.57
C VAL A 53 -14.47 -5.51 9.33
N ARG A 54 -15.25 -5.30 10.40
CA ARG A 54 -16.70 -5.26 10.38
C ARG A 54 -17.23 -4.10 11.21
N ALA A 55 -18.40 -3.60 10.81
CA ALA A 55 -19.19 -2.60 11.49
C ALA A 55 -19.46 -3.00 12.92
N ARG A 56 -19.65 -1.99 13.78
CA ARG A 56 -20.09 -2.14 15.18
C ARG A 56 -19.14 -2.92 16.10
N HIS A 57 -18.05 -3.51 15.60
CA HIS A 57 -16.96 -4.08 16.40
C HIS A 57 -15.99 -2.98 16.86
N THR A 58 -15.54 -3.08 18.12
CA THR A 58 -14.50 -2.19 18.64
C THR A 58 -13.17 -2.91 18.61
N TYR A 59 -12.27 -2.42 17.77
CA TYR A 59 -10.88 -2.85 17.70
C TYR A 59 -10.03 -2.01 18.65
N ARG A 60 -8.97 -2.62 19.18
CA ARG A 60 -8.13 -2.01 20.23
C ARG A 60 -6.67 -2.16 19.87
N ASP A 61 -5.87 -1.20 20.32
CA ASP A 61 -4.42 -1.18 20.13
C ASP A 61 -4.07 -1.43 18.65
N VAL A 62 -4.69 -0.60 17.81
CA VAL A 62 -4.63 -0.69 16.35
C VAL A 62 -3.40 0.05 15.86
N THR A 63 -2.60 -0.63 15.06
CA THR A 63 -1.54 -0.02 14.27
C THR A 63 -1.69 -0.46 12.82
N VAL A 64 -1.58 0.47 11.89
CA VAL A 64 -1.54 0.18 10.45
C VAL A 64 -0.36 0.92 9.85
N ASP A 65 0.58 0.16 9.31
CA ASP A 65 1.68 0.66 8.51
C ASP A 65 1.38 0.35 7.05
N TYR A 66 1.20 1.39 6.26
CA TYR A 66 0.93 1.28 4.83
C TYR A 66 2.13 1.74 4.03
N ARG A 67 2.41 1.02 2.94
CA ARG A 67 3.46 1.36 1.98
C ARG A 67 2.95 1.20 0.56
N LEU A 68 3.19 2.23 -0.23
CA LEU A 68 3.01 2.28 -1.66
C LEU A 68 4.34 2.64 -2.30
N GLU A 69 4.77 1.86 -3.28
CA GLU A 69 6.02 2.03 -4.01
C GLU A 69 5.74 1.93 -5.50
N CYS A 70 6.27 2.87 -6.27
CA CYS A 70 6.16 2.88 -7.72
C CYS A 70 7.56 3.06 -8.32
N ALA A 71 7.83 2.33 -9.40
CA ALA A 71 9.01 2.50 -10.22
C ALA A 71 8.63 2.68 -11.69
N LEU A 72 9.40 3.50 -12.38
CA LEU A 72 9.36 3.67 -13.82
C LEU A 72 9.76 2.34 -14.50
N PRO A 73 9.28 2.09 -15.73
CA PRO A 73 9.86 1.04 -16.55
C PRO A 73 11.34 1.31 -16.77
N ASP A 74 12.13 0.24 -16.87
CA ASP A 74 13.53 0.33 -17.25
C ASP A 74 13.61 1.07 -18.59
N ARG A 75 14.42 2.12 -18.67
CA ARG A 75 14.65 2.82 -19.94
C ARG A 75 15.28 1.84 -20.91
N GLU A 76 14.58 1.46 -21.98
CA GLU A 76 15.26 0.93 -23.16
C GLU A 76 16.29 1.98 -23.58
N THR A 77 17.56 1.58 -23.56
CA THR A 77 18.66 2.45 -23.98
C THR A 77 18.45 2.69 -25.47
N GLU A 78 18.00 3.88 -25.88
CA GLU A 78 18.00 4.24 -27.29
C GLU A 78 19.44 4.10 -27.79
N PRO A 79 19.70 3.31 -28.85
CA PRO A 79 21.04 3.21 -29.39
C PRO A 79 21.42 4.57 -29.94
N THR A 80 22.44 5.19 -29.35
CA THR A 80 23.08 6.38 -29.91
C THR A 80 23.73 5.99 -31.24
N GLU A 81 23.14 6.42 -32.36
CA GLU A 81 23.85 6.52 -33.65
C GLU A 81 24.79 7.74 -33.67
#